data_AF-A0A0D0VC11-F1
#
_entry.id   AF-A0A0D0VC11-F1
#
_cell.length_a   1.000
_cell.length_b   1.000
_cell.length_c   1.000
_cell.angle_alpha   90.00
_cell.angle_beta   90.00
_cell.angle_gamma   90.00
#
_symmetry.space_group_name_H-M   'P 1'
#
loop_
_entity.id
_entity.type
_entity.pdbx_description
1 polymer ?
#
loop_
_entity_poly.entity_id
_entity_poly.type
_entity_poly.pdbx_seq_one_letter_code
_entity_poly.pdbx_strand_id
1 'polypeptide(L)'
;MATNEQGVVSTAQSAELHSLFHSQKQGILQSLEEQSSTSITDISKRISSLRTLVDSFGEGLPKYDRGRYASQITELESKVAILRAKEKPKSRFAFTKPKSSPSPGAGPSRPSPTIPPPTSSQATSNVSSLTASSSDDVPQAPEPTASSSSSTSASTMHTISSLTDTLVRPELAPGTGAYTLSLSHLCRCVIDLCPPHATEPERGPELGLSSVDGTARTTLTKPTLTTLHAKDLQQCIMVAPVLPGSAMLSEMVDCLVIVGAQQVYESKHTQVQDFDWVRGGQSPNWSLLSKDQASVLFTQEMASRLYNVREKDENLVMEWTKRLRSS
;
A
#
# COMPACT_ATOMS: atom_id res chain seq x y z
N MET A 1 14.76 -22.34 -17.72
CA MET A 1 14.57 -23.14 -16.49
C MET A 1 13.20 -23.80 -16.56
N ALA A 2 12.94 -24.86 -15.78
CA ALA A 2 11.66 -25.55 -15.83
C ALA A 2 10.57 -24.76 -15.06
N THR A 3 9.62 -24.19 -15.80
CA THR A 3 8.33 -23.74 -15.27
C THR A 3 7.39 -24.93 -15.12
N ASN A 4 6.56 -24.95 -14.09
CA ASN A 4 5.45 -25.91 -14.02
C ASN A 4 4.45 -25.67 -15.16
N GLU A 5 3.62 -26.66 -15.49
CA GLU A 5 2.74 -26.65 -16.67
C GLU A 5 1.68 -25.53 -16.69
N GLN A 6 1.51 -24.79 -15.59
CA GLN A 6 0.64 -23.62 -15.48
C GLN A 6 1.38 -22.28 -15.71
N GLY A 7 2.68 -22.29 -16.03
CA GLY A 7 3.48 -21.08 -16.26
C GLY A 7 3.85 -20.26 -15.02
N VAL A 8 3.43 -20.71 -13.82
CA VAL A 8 3.70 -20.05 -12.53
C VAL A 8 5.03 -20.55 -11.94
N VAL A 9 5.81 -19.63 -11.36
CA VAL A 9 7.05 -19.96 -10.64
C VAL A 9 6.68 -20.60 -9.28
N SER A 10 7.29 -21.74 -8.96
CA SER A 10 7.06 -22.43 -7.68
C SER A 10 7.54 -21.58 -6.50
N THR A 11 6.88 -21.67 -5.34
CA THR A 11 7.27 -20.95 -4.11
C THR A 11 8.75 -21.15 -3.75
N ALA A 12 9.29 -22.35 -4.01
CA ALA A 12 10.72 -22.64 -3.83
C ALA A 12 11.61 -21.83 -4.80
N GLN A 13 11.25 -21.79 -6.09
CA GLN A 13 11.98 -21.02 -7.11
C GLN A 13 11.91 -19.51 -6.86
N SER A 14 10.77 -19.00 -6.35
CA SER A 14 10.63 -17.61 -5.92
C SER A 14 11.52 -17.28 -4.71
N ALA A 15 11.68 -18.21 -3.76
CA ALA A 15 12.59 -18.06 -2.63
C ALA A 15 14.07 -18.13 -3.04
N GLU A 16 14.42 -19.02 -3.97
CA GLU A 16 15.76 -19.07 -4.57
C GLU A 16 16.12 -17.76 -5.29
N LEU A 17 15.20 -17.23 -6.12
CA LEU A 17 15.38 -15.91 -6.74
C LEU A 17 15.53 -14.81 -5.70
N HIS A 18 14.70 -14.78 -4.67
CA HIS A 18 14.72 -13.74 -3.62
C HIS A 18 16.06 -13.71 -2.89
N SER A 19 16.58 -14.88 -2.51
CA SER A 19 17.90 -15.05 -1.91
C SER A 19 19.04 -14.60 -2.85
N LEU A 20 19.03 -15.07 -4.09
CA LEU A 20 20.04 -14.73 -5.10
C LEU A 20 20.04 -13.23 -5.44
N PHE A 21 18.86 -12.62 -5.55
CA PHE A 21 18.67 -11.19 -5.79
C PHE A 21 19.26 -10.35 -4.65
N HIS A 22 18.93 -10.69 -3.39
CA HIS A 22 19.42 -9.93 -2.24
C HIS A 22 20.92 -10.12 -2.00
N SER A 23 21.46 -11.32 -2.25
CA SER A 23 22.90 -11.58 -2.23
C SER A 23 23.65 -10.69 -3.26
N GLN A 24 23.19 -10.66 -4.52
CA GLN A 24 23.76 -9.79 -5.54
C GLN A 24 23.58 -8.29 -5.22
N LYS A 25 22.42 -7.88 -4.69
CA LYS A 25 22.18 -6.50 -4.22
C LYS A 25 23.19 -6.09 -3.14
N GLN A 26 23.45 -6.95 -2.15
CA GLN A 26 24.42 -6.64 -1.09
C GLN A 26 25.85 -6.50 -1.65
N GLY A 27 26.28 -7.40 -2.53
CA GLY A 27 27.59 -7.27 -3.21
C GLY A 27 27.71 -6.04 -4.11
N ILE A 28 26.61 -5.57 -4.70
CA ILE A 28 26.56 -4.29 -5.45
C ILE A 28 26.69 -3.09 -4.50
N LEU A 29 25.96 -3.10 -3.37
CA LEU A 29 26.01 -2.02 -2.38
C LEU A 29 27.38 -1.90 -1.71
N GLN A 30 28.02 -3.01 -1.34
CA GLN A 30 29.37 -3.02 -0.78
C GLN A 30 30.38 -2.40 -1.77
N SER A 31 30.36 -2.83 -3.04
CA SER A 31 31.22 -2.24 -4.08
C SER A 31 30.93 -0.76 -4.39
N LEU A 32 29.75 -0.25 -4.03
CA LEU A 32 29.34 1.15 -4.17
C LEU A 32 29.85 2.03 -2.99
N GLU A 33 30.05 1.41 -1.83
CA GLU A 33 30.48 2.07 -0.58
C GLU A 33 32.02 2.08 -0.45
N GLU A 34 32.69 1.00 -0.85
CA GLU A 34 34.16 0.87 -0.74
C GLU A 34 34.96 1.78 -1.70
N GLN A 35 34.33 2.31 -2.76
CA GLN A 35 34.75 3.39 -3.69
C GLN A 35 36.19 3.40 -4.28
N SER A 36 37.02 2.38 -4.02
CA SER A 36 38.47 2.42 -4.25
C SER A 36 39.00 1.33 -5.18
N SER A 37 38.20 0.29 -5.47
CA SER A 37 38.66 -0.94 -6.13
C SER A 37 37.85 -1.38 -7.36
N THR A 38 36.55 -1.09 -7.41
CA THR A 38 35.62 -1.61 -8.43
C THR A 38 35.20 -0.50 -9.38
N SER A 39 35.34 -0.72 -10.70
CA SER A 39 34.91 0.26 -11.71
C SER A 39 33.40 0.48 -11.69
N ILE A 40 32.97 1.72 -11.80
CA ILE A 40 31.54 2.08 -11.91
C ILE A 40 30.85 1.39 -13.10
N THR A 41 31.60 1.04 -14.15
CA THR A 41 31.13 0.24 -15.29
C THR A 41 30.81 -1.21 -14.88
N ASP A 42 31.60 -1.82 -14.00
CA ASP A 42 31.36 -3.18 -13.50
C ASP A 42 30.16 -3.22 -12.55
N ILE A 43 30.02 -2.23 -11.68
CA ILE A 43 28.82 -2.05 -10.83
C ILE A 43 27.58 -1.94 -11.72
N SER A 44 27.65 -1.13 -12.78
CA SER A 44 26.56 -0.99 -13.76
C SER A 44 26.21 -2.31 -14.44
N LYS A 45 27.23 -3.08 -14.86
CA LYS A 45 27.06 -4.40 -15.49
C LYS A 45 26.39 -5.39 -14.53
N ARG A 46 26.77 -5.42 -13.24
CA ARG A 46 26.12 -6.25 -12.22
C ARG A 46 24.64 -5.88 -12.03
N ILE A 47 24.30 -4.59 -12.05
CA ILE A 47 22.89 -4.13 -11.99
C ILE A 47 22.11 -4.58 -13.23
N SER A 48 22.70 -4.51 -14.43
CA SER A 48 22.09 -5.08 -15.65
C SER A 48 21.88 -6.59 -15.55
N SER A 49 22.85 -7.34 -15.00
CA SER A 49 22.69 -8.77 -14.74
C SER A 49 21.56 -9.08 -13.75
N LEU A 50 21.47 -8.30 -12.65
CA LEU A 50 20.39 -8.40 -11.66
C LEU A 50 19.01 -8.17 -12.29
N ARG A 51 18.92 -7.22 -13.22
CA ARG A 51 17.70 -6.95 -14.00
C ARG A 51 17.34 -8.12 -14.90
N THR A 52 18.28 -8.61 -15.72
CA THR A 52 18.04 -9.79 -16.58
C THR A 52 17.70 -11.06 -15.80
N LEU A 53 18.18 -11.19 -14.55
CA LEU A 53 17.79 -12.29 -13.66
C LEU A 53 16.30 -12.20 -13.33
N VAL A 54 15.80 -11.05 -12.87
CA VAL A 54 14.37 -10.86 -12.55
C VAL A 54 13.51 -11.03 -13.80
N ASP A 55 13.90 -10.42 -14.92
CA ASP A 55 13.19 -10.50 -16.19
C ASP A 55 13.09 -11.96 -16.71
N SER A 56 14.06 -12.83 -16.38
CA SER A 56 14.07 -14.24 -16.79
C SER A 56 13.02 -15.13 -16.09
N PHE A 57 12.45 -14.67 -14.97
CA PHE A 57 11.31 -15.31 -14.29
C PHE A 57 9.97 -14.70 -14.74
N GLY A 58 10.00 -13.51 -15.34
CA GLY A 58 8.90 -12.91 -16.10
C GLY A 58 7.56 -12.85 -15.36
N GLU A 59 6.50 -13.26 -16.04
CA GLU A 59 5.13 -13.20 -15.53
C GLU A 59 4.82 -14.21 -14.42
N GLY A 60 5.62 -15.29 -14.31
CA GLY A 60 5.40 -16.33 -13.32
C GLY A 60 5.67 -15.89 -11.88
N LEU A 61 6.29 -14.71 -11.68
CA LEU A 61 6.42 -14.06 -10.38
C LEU A 61 5.14 -13.31 -9.95
N PRO A 62 4.79 -13.31 -8.65
CA PRO A 62 3.77 -12.44 -8.10
C PRO A 62 3.99 -10.97 -8.49
N LYS A 63 2.89 -10.25 -8.78
CA LYS A 63 2.92 -8.83 -9.17
C LYS A 63 3.62 -7.95 -8.12
N TYR A 64 3.49 -8.30 -6.84
CA TYR A 64 4.16 -7.63 -5.72
C TYR A 64 5.69 -7.73 -5.83
N ASP A 65 6.22 -8.95 -5.98
CA ASP A 65 7.66 -9.19 -6.06
C ASP A 65 8.28 -8.52 -7.30
N ARG A 66 7.60 -8.61 -8.46
CA ARG A 66 8.00 -7.87 -9.68
C ARG A 66 8.16 -6.37 -9.41
N GLY A 67 7.17 -5.75 -8.76
CA GLY A 67 7.22 -4.34 -8.38
C GLY A 67 8.36 -4.03 -7.40
N ARG A 68 8.52 -4.87 -6.36
CA ARG A 68 9.56 -4.73 -5.33
C ARG A 68 10.97 -4.81 -5.92
N TYR A 69 11.23 -5.79 -6.79
CA TYR A 69 12.53 -5.92 -7.45
C TYR A 69 12.82 -4.76 -8.41
N ALA A 70 11.84 -4.35 -9.24
CA ALA A 70 12.00 -3.24 -10.18
C ALA A 70 12.31 -1.91 -9.47
N SER A 71 11.63 -1.62 -8.36
CA SER A 71 11.92 -0.44 -7.53
C SER A 71 13.34 -0.47 -6.97
N GLN A 72 13.81 -1.62 -6.46
CA GLN A 72 15.16 -1.76 -5.92
C GLN A 72 16.26 -1.69 -7.00
N ILE A 73 16.01 -2.21 -8.21
CA ILE A 73 16.92 -2.02 -9.34
C ILE A 73 17.04 -0.53 -9.70
N THR A 74 15.91 0.17 -9.80
CA THR A 74 15.88 1.62 -10.10
C THR A 74 16.61 2.46 -9.03
N GLU A 75 16.52 2.05 -7.75
CA GLU A 75 17.29 2.66 -6.66
C GLU A 75 18.81 2.54 -6.87
N LEU A 76 19.30 1.36 -7.30
CA LEU A 76 20.70 1.12 -7.60
C LEU A 76 21.16 1.87 -8.87
N GLU A 77 20.35 1.87 -9.94
CA GLU A 77 20.58 2.64 -11.16
C GLU A 77 20.73 4.15 -10.85
N SER A 78 19.87 4.68 -9.98
CA SER A 78 19.92 6.07 -9.50
C SER A 78 21.20 6.38 -8.70
N LYS A 79 21.57 5.51 -7.75
CA LYS A 79 22.81 5.66 -6.96
C LYS A 79 24.06 5.69 -7.85
N VAL A 80 24.12 4.81 -8.86
CA VAL A 80 25.22 4.81 -9.86
C VAL A 80 25.19 6.05 -10.74
N ALA A 81 24.02 6.55 -11.16
CA ALA A 81 23.91 7.80 -11.90
C ALA A 81 24.43 9.02 -11.10
N ILE A 82 24.16 9.07 -9.79
CA ILE A 82 24.68 10.09 -8.88
C ILE A 82 26.21 10.01 -8.75
N LEU A 83 26.80 8.81 -8.65
CA LEU A 83 28.27 8.67 -8.64
C LEU A 83 28.89 9.10 -9.97
N ARG A 84 28.36 8.66 -11.13
CA ARG A 84 28.82 9.11 -12.46
C ARG A 84 28.75 10.64 -12.63
N ALA A 85 27.79 11.30 -11.99
CA ALA A 85 27.67 12.76 -12.00
C ALA A 85 28.70 13.46 -11.10
N LYS A 86 29.17 12.80 -10.03
CA LYS A 86 30.27 13.28 -9.16
C LYS A 86 31.64 13.04 -9.79
N GLU A 87 31.85 11.91 -10.46
CA GLU A 87 33.12 11.51 -11.09
C GLU A 87 33.46 12.31 -12.35
N LYS A 88 32.46 12.79 -13.09
CA LYS A 88 32.70 13.58 -14.32
C LYS A 88 33.56 14.82 -14.01
N PRO A 89 34.79 14.94 -14.57
CA PRO A 89 35.65 16.08 -14.30
C PRO A 89 34.98 17.36 -14.82
N LYS A 90 34.78 18.33 -13.92
CA LYS A 90 34.17 19.62 -14.24
C LYS A 90 35.05 20.36 -15.25
N SER A 91 34.59 20.44 -16.50
CA SER A 91 35.30 21.10 -17.60
C SER A 91 35.65 22.55 -17.24
N ARG A 92 36.94 22.84 -17.05
CA ARG A 92 37.45 24.19 -16.75
C ARG A 92 37.95 24.93 -18.01
N PHE A 93 37.38 24.62 -19.18
CA PHE A 93 37.66 25.35 -20.44
C PHE A 93 37.01 26.75 -20.46
N ALA A 94 37.49 27.62 -19.58
CA ALA A 94 37.15 29.03 -19.56
C ALA A 94 38.04 29.80 -20.56
N PHE A 95 37.58 29.97 -21.80
CA PHE A 95 38.24 30.84 -22.77
C PHE A 95 38.00 32.32 -22.42
N THR A 96 38.96 32.92 -21.71
CA THR A 96 39.01 34.37 -21.50
C THR A 96 39.35 35.07 -22.82
N LYS A 97 38.50 36.00 -23.25
CA LYS A 97 38.75 36.89 -24.39
C LYS A 97 39.00 38.32 -23.88
N PRO A 98 40.13 38.98 -24.22
CA PRO A 98 40.29 40.41 -23.99
C PRO A 98 39.40 41.23 -24.95
N LYS A 99 39.32 42.54 -24.70
CA LYS A 99 38.25 43.43 -25.17
C LYS A 99 38.80 44.56 -26.06
N SER A 100 38.35 44.64 -27.31
CA SER A 100 38.42 45.87 -28.12
C SER A 100 37.36 45.92 -29.23
N SER A 101 36.88 47.13 -29.48
CA SER A 101 36.09 47.60 -30.64
C SER A 101 36.77 48.92 -31.11
N PRO A 102 36.49 49.53 -32.28
CA PRO A 102 35.20 49.60 -32.98
C PRO A 102 35.22 49.41 -34.52
N SER A 103 34.06 49.68 -35.14
CA SER A 103 33.70 49.73 -36.58
C SER A 103 34.25 51.02 -37.28
N PRO A 104 33.97 51.36 -38.58
CA PRO A 104 33.06 50.73 -39.56
C PRO A 104 33.59 50.58 -41.02
N GLY A 105 32.78 49.98 -41.90
CA GLY A 105 32.95 49.96 -43.37
C GLY A 105 31.74 49.36 -44.10
N ALA A 106 31.48 49.74 -45.36
CA ALA A 106 30.27 49.35 -46.12
C ALA A 106 30.58 48.96 -47.59
N GLY A 107 29.71 48.17 -48.23
CA GLY A 107 29.77 47.90 -49.69
C GLY A 107 29.19 46.53 -50.12
N PRO A 108 28.56 46.38 -51.31
CA PRO A 108 27.83 45.15 -51.69
C PRO A 108 28.26 44.47 -53.02
N SER A 109 27.81 43.22 -53.28
CA SER A 109 27.03 42.79 -54.48
C SER A 109 27.13 41.28 -54.87
N ARG A 110 26.14 40.88 -55.70
CA ARG A 110 25.68 39.58 -56.29
C ARG A 110 26.60 39.01 -57.41
N PRO A 111 26.28 37.92 -58.18
CA PRO A 111 25.21 36.88 -58.10
C PRO A 111 25.67 35.39 -58.39
N SER A 112 24.69 34.45 -58.46
CA SER A 112 24.80 33.01 -58.85
C SER A 112 24.43 32.73 -60.34
N PRO A 113 24.42 31.46 -60.85
CA PRO A 113 23.44 30.37 -60.59
C PRO A 113 24.16 29.02 -60.22
N THR A 114 23.66 27.76 -60.26
CA THR A 114 22.44 27.03 -60.75
C THR A 114 22.12 25.88 -59.75
N ILE A 115 20.90 25.45 -59.34
CA ILE A 115 19.72 24.73 -59.94
C ILE A 115 19.99 23.27 -60.49
N PRO A 116 19.01 22.33 -60.70
CA PRO A 116 18.77 21.14 -59.82
C PRO A 116 18.52 19.80 -60.61
N PRO A 117 17.60 18.84 -60.29
CA PRO A 117 16.95 18.34 -59.03
C PRO A 117 17.09 16.77 -58.90
N PRO A 118 16.26 15.96 -58.18
CA PRO A 118 15.20 16.18 -57.17
C PRO A 118 15.49 15.33 -55.86
N THR A 119 14.63 14.72 -55.01
CA THR A 119 13.16 14.65 -54.73
C THR A 119 12.97 14.18 -53.25
N SER A 120 12.00 14.74 -52.50
CA SER A 120 11.32 14.23 -51.25
C SER A 120 12.10 13.58 -50.08
N SER A 121 11.56 13.39 -48.85
CA SER A 121 10.50 14.00 -47.99
C SER A 121 10.47 13.21 -46.65
N GLN A 122 10.07 13.70 -45.47
CA GLN A 122 9.86 15.06 -44.94
C GLN A 122 9.81 15.04 -43.38
N ALA A 123 9.98 16.23 -42.78
CA ALA A 123 9.36 16.82 -41.56
C ALA A 123 8.63 15.93 -40.50
N THR A 124 8.80 16.04 -39.17
CA THR A 124 8.84 17.20 -38.21
C THR A 124 7.55 18.04 -38.17
N SER A 125 6.94 18.51 -37.08
CA SER A 125 6.93 18.33 -35.61
C SER A 125 6.27 19.59 -34.99
N ASN A 126 5.78 19.52 -33.74
CA ASN A 126 5.63 20.64 -32.78
C ASN A 126 4.38 21.59 -32.78
N VAL A 127 3.58 21.41 -31.72
CA VAL A 127 3.10 22.37 -30.67
C VAL A 127 2.14 23.57 -30.92
N SER A 128 1.21 23.70 -29.96
CA SER A 128 0.71 24.93 -29.27
C SER A 128 -0.52 25.75 -29.75
N SER A 129 -1.61 25.59 -28.97
CA SER A 129 -2.30 26.63 -28.15
C SER A 129 -3.36 27.63 -28.72
N LEU A 130 -4.59 27.48 -28.18
CA LEU A 130 -5.52 28.49 -27.60
C LEU A 130 -6.60 29.22 -28.44
N THR A 131 -7.67 29.63 -27.71
CA THR A 131 -8.90 30.40 -28.05
C THR A 131 -9.94 29.67 -28.95
N ALA A 132 -11.25 29.58 -28.68
CA ALA A 132 -12.30 30.44 -28.06
C ALA A 132 -12.94 31.44 -29.05
N SER A 133 -14.27 31.59 -29.22
CA SER A 133 -15.48 30.94 -28.65
C SER A 133 -16.47 30.60 -29.80
N SER A 134 -17.81 30.41 -29.73
CA SER A 134 -18.92 30.48 -28.74
C SER A 134 -20.05 29.50 -29.23
N SER A 135 -21.35 29.46 -28.85
CA SER A 135 -22.32 30.34 -28.16
C SER A 135 -23.43 29.52 -27.43
N ASP A 136 -24.54 30.18 -27.09
CA ASP A 136 -25.76 29.76 -26.35
C ASP A 136 -26.66 28.68 -27.00
N ASP A 137 -27.31 27.86 -26.17
CA ASP A 137 -28.80 27.83 -26.02
C ASP A 137 -29.21 27.15 -24.70
N VAL A 138 -30.40 27.48 -24.15
CA VAL A 138 -30.99 26.84 -22.95
C VAL A 138 -32.52 26.78 -23.05
N PRO A 139 -33.12 25.58 -23.07
CA PRO A 139 -34.33 25.38 -22.30
C PRO A 139 -34.52 23.98 -21.67
N GLN A 140 -34.98 24.00 -20.41
CA GLN A 140 -36.02 23.12 -19.85
C GLN A 140 -35.68 21.65 -19.50
N ALA A 141 -36.33 21.17 -18.43
CA ALA A 141 -36.15 19.83 -17.87
C ALA A 141 -37.21 18.83 -18.36
N PRO A 142 -36.85 17.53 -18.39
CA PRO A 142 -37.78 16.44 -18.14
C PRO A 142 -37.31 15.54 -16.98
N GLU A 143 -38.26 14.99 -16.22
CA GLU A 143 -38.01 13.74 -15.48
C GLU A 143 -37.86 12.57 -16.47
N PRO A 144 -37.03 11.57 -16.15
CA PRO A 144 -37.28 10.22 -16.60
C PRO A 144 -37.36 9.23 -15.43
N THR A 145 -38.58 8.75 -15.22
CA THR A 145 -38.99 7.62 -14.39
C THR A 145 -38.12 6.36 -14.60
N ALA A 146 -37.53 5.86 -13.50
CA ALA A 146 -37.22 4.45 -13.21
C ALA A 146 -36.32 3.57 -14.13
N SER A 147 -35.75 2.55 -13.48
CA SER A 147 -35.30 1.26 -14.05
C SER A 147 -34.14 1.22 -15.06
N SER A 148 -32.92 1.38 -14.54
CA SER A 148 -31.76 0.60 -15.00
C SER A 148 -30.72 0.44 -13.88
N SER A 149 -31.14 -0.20 -12.78
CA SER A 149 -30.30 -0.41 -11.58
C SER A 149 -29.22 -1.48 -11.82
N SER A 150 -28.11 -1.08 -12.45
CA SER A 150 -26.84 -1.81 -12.35
C SER A 150 -26.38 -1.77 -10.90
N SER A 151 -26.53 -2.90 -10.20
CA SER A 151 -26.22 -3.01 -8.77
C SER A 151 -24.70 -3.05 -8.53
N THR A 152 -24.04 -1.90 -8.69
CA THR A 152 -22.71 -1.68 -8.14
C THR A 152 -22.78 -1.70 -6.63
N SER A 153 -22.38 -2.81 -6.01
CA SER A 153 -22.27 -2.94 -4.55
C SER A 153 -21.30 -1.88 -4.02
N ALA A 154 -21.84 -0.77 -3.52
CA ALA A 154 -21.06 0.31 -2.95
C ALA A 154 -20.30 -0.22 -1.73
N SER A 155 -18.96 -0.27 -1.83
CA SER A 155 -18.11 -0.69 -0.72
C SER A 155 -18.09 0.43 0.32
N THR A 156 -18.92 0.31 1.35
CA THR A 156 -19.03 1.32 2.40
C THR A 156 -17.70 1.40 3.16
N MET A 157 -17.00 2.53 3.06
CA MET A 157 -15.76 2.78 3.78
C MET A 157 -16.01 3.77 4.91
N HIS A 158 -15.67 3.37 6.13
CA HIS A 158 -15.68 4.22 7.31
C HIS A 158 -14.24 4.53 7.73
N THR A 159 -13.99 5.76 8.17
CA THR A 159 -12.67 6.21 8.65
C THR A 159 -12.80 6.82 10.03
N ILE A 160 -11.93 6.42 10.95
CA ILE A 160 -11.76 7.03 12.27
C ILE A 160 -10.30 7.44 12.41
N SER A 161 -10.05 8.69 12.80
CA SER A 161 -8.67 9.19 12.91
C SER A 161 -8.47 10.26 13.96
N SER A 162 -7.21 10.48 14.34
CA SER A 162 -6.76 11.62 15.15
C SER A 162 -7.37 11.68 16.56
N LEU A 163 -7.68 10.51 17.14
CA LEU A 163 -8.19 10.38 18.51
C LEU A 163 -7.06 10.05 19.48
N THR A 164 -7.22 10.43 20.74
CA THR A 164 -6.25 10.13 21.79
C THR A 164 -6.96 9.88 23.12
N ASP A 165 -6.41 8.98 23.96
CA ASP A 165 -6.95 8.62 25.29
C ASP A 165 -8.45 8.22 25.26
N THR A 166 -8.91 7.62 24.16
CA THR A 166 -10.34 7.41 23.87
C THR A 166 -10.72 5.92 23.72
N LEU A 167 -11.90 5.53 24.22
CA LEU A 167 -12.55 4.28 23.86
C LEU A 167 -13.28 4.45 22.51
N VAL A 168 -12.85 3.68 21.50
CA VAL A 168 -13.34 3.75 20.12
C VAL A 168 -14.24 2.55 19.84
N ARG A 169 -15.51 2.82 19.54
CA ARG A 169 -16.49 1.86 18.98
C ARG A 169 -17.13 2.48 17.75
N PRO A 170 -17.07 1.84 16.56
CA PRO A 170 -17.77 2.34 15.38
C PRO A 170 -19.29 2.17 15.52
N GLU A 171 -20.00 3.26 15.81
CA GLU A 171 -21.45 3.30 15.69
C GLU A 171 -21.84 3.33 14.21
N LEU A 172 -22.58 2.29 13.79
CA LEU A 172 -22.91 2.03 12.38
C LEU A 172 -24.42 1.82 12.25
N ALA A 173 -25.00 2.43 11.22
CA ALA A 173 -26.43 2.34 10.99
C ALA A 173 -26.86 0.88 10.74
N PRO A 174 -27.97 0.41 11.36
CA PRO A 174 -28.57 -0.87 10.99
C PRO A 174 -28.88 -0.90 9.48
N GLY A 175 -28.43 -1.93 8.78
CA GLY A 175 -28.53 -2.00 7.31
C GLY A 175 -27.30 -1.51 6.52
N THR A 176 -26.23 -1.01 7.16
CA THR A 176 -24.95 -0.68 6.47
C THR A 176 -24.33 -1.85 5.70
N GLY A 177 -24.66 -3.11 6.05
CA GLY A 177 -24.22 -4.29 5.32
C GLY A 177 -22.71 -4.56 5.48
N ALA A 178 -22.06 -4.97 4.39
CA ALA A 178 -20.62 -5.23 4.38
C ALA A 178 -19.82 -3.92 4.26
N TYR A 179 -18.83 -3.70 5.13
CA TYR A 179 -18.06 -2.45 5.17
C TYR A 179 -16.56 -2.64 5.42
N THR A 180 -15.78 -1.65 5.00
CA THR A 180 -14.34 -1.51 5.28
C THR A 180 -14.13 -0.44 6.35
N LEU A 181 -13.24 -0.69 7.31
CA LEU A 181 -12.85 0.29 8.34
C LEU A 181 -11.39 0.70 8.18
N SER A 182 -11.13 2.00 8.16
CA SER A 182 -9.79 2.59 8.20
C SER A 182 -9.58 3.33 9.52
N LEU A 183 -8.54 2.95 10.27
CA LEU A 183 -8.14 3.55 11.53
C LEU A 183 -6.79 4.22 11.35
N SER A 184 -6.64 5.50 11.72
CA SER A 184 -5.31 6.14 11.63
C SER A 184 -5.00 7.25 12.62
N HIS A 185 -3.72 7.42 12.95
CA HIS A 185 -3.24 8.46 13.87
C HIS A 185 -3.95 8.38 15.25
N LEU A 186 -4.00 7.18 15.83
CA LEU A 186 -4.67 6.92 17.11
C LEU A 186 -3.64 6.64 18.21
N CYS A 187 -3.68 7.40 19.31
CA CYS A 187 -2.70 7.31 20.39
C CYS A 187 -3.37 6.95 21.72
N ARG A 188 -2.92 5.90 22.41
CA ARG A 188 -3.48 5.47 23.71
C ARG A 188 -5.01 5.25 23.68
N CYS A 189 -5.50 4.65 22.60
CA CYS A 189 -6.92 4.30 22.46
C CYS A 189 -7.16 2.82 22.80
N VAL A 190 -8.31 2.53 23.40
CA VAL A 190 -8.87 1.17 23.42
C VAL A 190 -9.90 1.10 22.29
N ILE A 191 -9.76 0.14 21.39
CA ILE A 191 -10.50 0.04 20.14
C ILE A 191 -11.27 -1.27 20.16
N ASP A 192 -12.59 -1.18 20.27
CA ASP A 192 -13.50 -2.30 20.37
C ASP A 192 -14.35 -2.36 19.09
N LEU A 193 -13.96 -3.25 18.18
CA LEU A 193 -14.66 -3.48 16.92
C LEU A 193 -15.60 -4.70 17.02
N CYS A 194 -15.70 -5.34 18.19
CA CYS A 194 -16.60 -6.46 18.38
C CYS A 194 -18.06 -5.98 18.21
N PRO A 195 -18.86 -6.68 17.38
CA PRO A 195 -20.20 -6.21 17.06
C PRO A 195 -21.07 -6.26 18.33
N PRO A 196 -21.60 -5.13 18.83
CA PRO A 196 -22.32 -5.10 20.10
C PRO A 196 -23.44 -6.12 20.10
N HIS A 197 -23.69 -6.78 21.23
CA HIS A 197 -24.81 -7.71 21.33
C HIS A 197 -26.09 -7.00 20.91
N ALA A 198 -26.85 -7.64 20.02
CA ALA A 198 -28.27 -7.37 20.05
C ALA A 198 -28.73 -7.78 21.45
N THR A 199 -29.43 -6.91 22.15
CA THR A 199 -30.30 -7.36 23.23
C THR A 199 -31.17 -8.45 22.62
N GLU A 200 -31.11 -9.67 23.15
CA GLU A 200 -32.07 -10.71 22.77
C GLU A 200 -33.46 -10.07 22.81
N PRO A 201 -34.24 -10.08 21.71
CA PRO A 201 -35.59 -9.54 21.77
C PRO A 201 -36.34 -10.35 22.83
N GLU A 202 -36.69 -9.68 23.93
CA GLU A 202 -37.34 -10.26 25.13
C GLU A 202 -38.29 -11.37 24.71
N ARG A 203 -38.01 -12.61 25.16
CA ARG A 203 -38.52 -13.83 24.54
C ARG A 203 -40.02 -14.00 24.80
N GLY A 204 -40.82 -13.23 24.05
CA GLY A 204 -42.27 -13.29 24.06
C GLY A 204 -42.76 -14.71 23.75
N PRO A 205 -43.85 -15.14 24.39
CA PRO A 205 -44.29 -16.53 24.33
C PRO A 205 -44.60 -16.96 22.90
N GLU A 206 -44.07 -18.13 22.51
CA GLU A 206 -44.24 -18.67 21.16
C GLU A 206 -45.71 -19.01 20.89
N LEU A 207 -46.32 -18.26 19.97
CA LEU A 207 -47.56 -18.64 19.30
C LEU A 207 -47.26 -18.80 17.81
N GLY A 208 -47.09 -20.04 17.38
CA GLY A 208 -46.79 -20.36 16.00
C GLY A 208 -47.96 -20.03 15.07
N LEU A 209 -47.71 -19.19 14.06
CA LEU A 209 -48.61 -18.99 12.93
C LEU A 209 -47.85 -19.19 11.62
N SER A 210 -48.13 -20.31 10.96
CA SER A 210 -47.87 -20.47 9.54
C SER A 210 -48.79 -19.51 8.77
N SER A 211 -48.21 -18.58 8.01
CA SER A 211 -48.95 -17.79 7.03
C SER A 211 -48.14 -17.67 5.74
N VAL A 212 -48.82 -17.80 4.61
CA VAL A 212 -48.25 -17.70 3.27
C VAL A 212 -48.63 -16.35 2.69
N ASP A 213 -47.71 -15.39 2.70
CA ASP A 213 -47.77 -14.25 1.78
C ASP A 213 -46.36 -13.74 1.44
N GLY A 214 -46.20 -13.27 0.20
CA GLY A 214 -44.92 -13.02 -0.48
C GLY A 214 -44.24 -11.69 -0.16
N THR A 215 -44.52 -11.08 1.00
CA THR A 215 -43.90 -9.80 1.37
C THR A 215 -42.53 -10.02 2.00
N ALA A 216 -41.48 -9.54 1.34
CA ALA A 216 -40.10 -9.68 1.80
C ALA A 216 -39.90 -8.97 3.15
N ARG A 217 -39.77 -9.75 4.24
CA ARG A 217 -39.25 -9.26 5.52
C ARG A 217 -37.79 -8.83 5.31
N THR A 218 -37.56 -7.54 5.15
CA THR A 218 -36.22 -6.94 5.14
C THR A 218 -35.55 -7.20 6.49
N THR A 219 -34.82 -8.31 6.59
CA THR A 219 -34.01 -8.63 7.76
C THR A 219 -32.94 -7.57 7.88
N LEU A 220 -33.01 -6.80 8.97
CA LEU A 220 -32.16 -5.64 9.19
C LEU A 220 -30.71 -6.11 9.39
N THR A 221 -29.92 -6.10 8.32
CA THR A 221 -28.61 -6.73 8.29
C THR A 221 -27.64 -6.01 9.23
N LYS A 222 -27.05 -6.79 10.13
CA LYS A 222 -26.01 -6.30 11.04
C LYS A 222 -24.78 -5.87 10.21
N PRO A 223 -24.16 -4.71 10.51
CA PRO A 223 -22.94 -4.30 9.81
C PRO A 223 -21.84 -5.36 9.99
N THR A 224 -21.29 -5.84 8.87
CA THR A 224 -20.24 -6.85 8.81
C THR A 224 -18.93 -6.21 8.37
N LEU A 225 -17.96 -6.13 9.29
CA LEU A 225 -16.61 -5.65 8.95
C LEU A 225 -15.93 -6.71 8.08
N THR A 226 -15.68 -6.39 6.81
CA THR A 226 -15.02 -7.32 5.88
C THR A 226 -13.53 -7.09 5.81
N THR A 227 -13.08 -5.83 5.82
CA THR A 227 -11.67 -5.44 5.70
C THR A 227 -11.33 -4.39 6.75
N LEU A 228 -10.23 -4.60 7.48
CA LEU A 228 -9.69 -3.66 8.44
C LEU A 228 -8.35 -3.11 7.95
N HIS A 229 -8.19 -1.79 7.96
CA HIS A 229 -6.94 -1.10 7.74
C HIS A 229 -6.59 -0.29 8.99
N ALA A 230 -5.41 -0.53 9.58
CA ALA A 230 -4.90 0.24 10.71
C ALA A 230 -3.50 0.76 10.39
N LYS A 231 -3.31 2.07 10.55
CA LYS A 231 -2.05 2.77 10.25
C LYS A 231 -1.73 3.82 11.31
N ASP A 232 -0.48 3.93 11.76
CA ASP A 232 -0.09 4.91 12.79
C ASP A 232 -0.96 4.81 14.06
N LEU A 233 -0.87 3.65 14.70
CA LEU A 233 -1.49 3.36 15.99
C LEU A 233 -0.38 3.22 17.03
N GLN A 234 -0.46 4.00 18.11
CA GLN A 234 0.59 4.10 19.12
C GLN A 234 0.02 3.86 20.51
N GLN A 235 0.55 2.87 21.26
CA GLN A 235 0.10 2.54 22.62
C GLN A 235 -1.39 2.15 22.70
N CYS A 236 -1.94 1.58 21.61
CA CYS A 236 -3.34 1.22 21.48
C CYS A 236 -3.59 -0.28 21.75
N ILE A 237 -4.79 -0.58 22.24
CA ILE A 237 -5.29 -1.96 22.39
C ILE A 237 -6.48 -2.12 21.44
N MET A 238 -6.43 -3.09 20.53
CA MET A 238 -7.48 -3.30 19.53
C MET A 238 -8.02 -4.72 19.58
N VAL A 239 -9.33 -4.86 19.74
CA VAL A 239 -10.06 -6.12 19.70
C VAL A 239 -11.02 -6.10 18.52
N ALA A 240 -10.93 -7.11 17.65
CA ALA A 240 -11.70 -7.22 16.43
C ALA A 240 -12.33 -8.62 16.27
N PRO A 241 -13.52 -8.72 15.64
CA PRO A 241 -14.15 -9.99 15.32
C PRO A 241 -13.33 -10.75 14.26
N VAL A 242 -13.68 -12.01 14.02
CA VAL A 242 -13.12 -12.78 12.90
C VAL A 242 -13.64 -12.18 11.59
N LEU A 243 -12.74 -11.56 10.83
CA LEU A 243 -13.05 -10.92 9.55
C LEU A 243 -13.13 -11.98 8.43
N PRO A 244 -14.13 -11.93 7.54
CA PRO A 244 -14.17 -12.78 6.35
C PRO A 244 -13.13 -12.35 5.30
N GLY A 245 -12.72 -11.08 5.31
CA GLY A 245 -11.59 -10.54 4.55
C GLY A 245 -10.36 -10.33 5.45
N SER A 246 -9.49 -9.41 5.05
CA SER A 246 -8.17 -9.21 5.63
C SER A 246 -8.10 -8.07 6.66
N ALA A 247 -7.10 -8.14 7.53
CA ALA A 247 -6.60 -7.01 8.30
C ALA A 247 -5.22 -6.59 7.76
N MET A 248 -5.04 -5.32 7.43
CA MET A 248 -3.74 -4.73 7.08
C MET A 248 -3.31 -3.77 8.18
N LEU A 249 -2.20 -4.09 8.83
CA LEU A 249 -1.63 -3.36 9.97
C LEU A 249 -0.30 -2.73 9.53
N SER A 250 -0.09 -1.44 9.81
CA SER A 250 1.10 -0.70 9.38
C SER A 250 1.47 0.39 10.37
N GLU A 251 2.76 0.71 10.50
CA GLU A 251 3.25 1.82 11.34
C GLU A 251 2.68 1.77 12.78
N MET A 252 2.58 0.57 13.37
CA MET A 252 2.05 0.37 14.73
C MET A 252 3.18 0.24 15.75
N VAL A 253 3.04 0.92 16.90
CA VAL A 253 4.05 0.99 17.98
C VAL A 253 3.39 0.71 19.32
N ASP A 254 4.02 -0.11 20.17
CA ASP A 254 3.54 -0.49 21.50
C ASP A 254 2.06 -0.94 21.53
N CYS A 255 1.60 -1.72 20.53
CA CYS A 255 0.19 -2.07 20.38
C CYS A 255 -0.12 -3.54 20.69
N LEU A 256 -1.26 -3.78 21.35
CA LEU A 256 -1.83 -5.12 21.54
C LEU A 256 -3.02 -5.30 20.58
N VAL A 257 -2.93 -6.24 19.64
CA VAL A 257 -3.95 -6.46 18.61
C VAL A 257 -4.48 -7.90 18.68
N ILE A 258 -5.80 -8.03 18.81
CA ILE A 258 -6.54 -9.29 18.81
C ILE A 258 -7.49 -9.25 17.61
N VAL A 259 -7.20 -10.04 16.59
CA VAL A 259 -7.98 -10.10 15.33
C VAL A 259 -7.93 -11.50 14.74
N GLY A 260 -9.04 -11.96 14.17
CA GLY A 260 -9.07 -13.09 13.22
C GLY A 260 -9.32 -12.55 11.82
N ALA A 261 -8.72 -13.16 10.79
CA ALA A 261 -8.92 -12.78 9.40
C ALA A 261 -8.78 -14.01 8.48
N GLN A 262 -9.63 -14.12 7.45
CA GLN A 262 -9.61 -15.20 6.44
C GLN A 262 -9.36 -16.61 7.00
N GLN A 263 -10.03 -16.95 8.10
CA GLN A 263 -9.84 -18.23 8.76
C GLN A 263 -10.44 -19.39 7.95
N VAL A 264 -9.57 -20.17 7.33
CA VAL A 264 -9.83 -21.57 6.98
C VAL A 264 -9.96 -22.38 8.29
N TYR A 265 -10.49 -23.61 8.22
CA TYR A 265 -10.69 -24.52 9.37
C TYR A 265 -9.50 -24.70 10.34
N GLU A 266 -8.27 -24.36 9.93
CA GLU A 266 -7.07 -24.40 10.79
C GLU A 266 -6.24 -23.11 10.66
N SER A 267 -5.74 -22.60 11.81
CA SER A 267 -5.03 -21.32 11.90
C SER A 267 -3.51 -21.45 11.70
N LYS A 268 -3.00 -20.87 10.62
CA LYS A 268 -1.56 -20.86 10.27
C LYS A 268 -0.75 -19.72 10.89
N HIS A 269 -1.20 -19.16 12.01
CA HIS A 269 -0.58 -18.01 12.69
C HIS A 269 0.91 -18.15 13.05
N THR A 270 1.45 -19.38 13.09
CA THR A 270 2.88 -19.66 13.31
C THR A 270 3.74 -19.63 12.03
N GLN A 271 3.12 -19.58 10.84
CA GLN A 271 3.79 -19.63 9.54
C GLN A 271 4.00 -18.21 8.98
N VAL A 272 4.58 -17.33 9.79
CA VAL A 272 4.78 -15.92 9.43
C VAL A 272 5.92 -15.78 8.40
N GLN A 273 5.59 -15.25 7.22
CA GLN A 273 6.57 -14.87 6.22
C GLN A 273 7.11 -13.46 6.51
N ASP A 274 8.38 -13.39 6.89
CA ASP A 274 9.12 -12.13 6.92
C ASP A 274 9.71 -11.87 5.53
N PHE A 275 9.44 -10.68 4.97
CA PHE A 275 9.87 -10.32 3.62
C PHE A 275 11.23 -9.61 3.57
N ASP A 276 11.74 -9.10 4.70
CA ASP A 276 13.05 -8.42 4.80
C ASP A 276 14.12 -9.33 5.41
N TRP A 277 13.74 -10.40 6.13
CA TRP A 277 14.64 -11.47 6.54
C TRP A 277 14.98 -12.43 5.38
N VAL A 278 15.97 -12.04 4.59
CA VAL A 278 16.47 -12.77 3.40
C VAL A 278 17.34 -14.00 3.72
N ARG A 279 17.47 -14.39 5.00
CA ARG A 279 18.39 -15.45 5.46
C ARG A 279 17.62 -16.71 5.83
N GLY A 280 18.25 -17.87 5.71
CA GLY A 280 17.70 -19.13 6.22
C GLY A 280 17.60 -19.14 7.76
N GLY A 281 16.59 -19.85 8.28
CA GLY A 281 16.28 -19.91 9.71
C GLY A 281 15.13 -18.97 10.12
N GLN A 282 14.78 -18.96 11.40
CA GLN A 282 13.76 -18.08 11.95
C GLN A 282 14.22 -16.60 11.87
N SER A 283 13.30 -15.69 11.55
CA SER A 283 13.57 -14.25 11.59
C SER A 283 13.70 -13.75 13.03
N PRO A 284 14.65 -12.84 13.33
CA PRO A 284 14.71 -12.15 14.62
C PRO A 284 13.59 -11.12 14.82
N ASN A 285 12.86 -10.75 13.76
CA ASN A 285 11.86 -9.67 13.80
C ASN A 285 10.50 -10.11 14.39
N TRP A 286 10.29 -11.41 14.61
CA TRP A 286 9.07 -11.94 15.22
C TRP A 286 9.35 -13.18 16.07
N SER A 287 8.54 -13.40 17.11
CA SER A 287 8.61 -14.57 17.98
C SER A 287 7.21 -15.04 18.38
N LEU A 288 7.11 -16.28 18.84
CA LEU A 288 5.87 -16.81 19.42
C LEU A 288 5.89 -16.59 20.94
N LEU A 289 4.83 -16.00 21.48
CA LEU A 289 4.62 -15.89 22.92
C LEU A 289 4.23 -17.26 23.52
N SER A 290 4.65 -17.52 24.75
CA SER A 290 4.10 -18.63 25.53
C SER A 290 2.64 -18.36 25.89
N LYS A 291 1.90 -19.42 26.26
CA LYS A 291 0.52 -19.28 26.77
C LYS A 291 0.47 -18.37 28.01
N ASP A 292 1.47 -18.48 28.87
CA ASP A 292 1.56 -17.70 30.11
C ASP A 292 1.79 -16.22 29.79
N GLN A 293 2.74 -15.90 28.89
CA GLN A 293 2.96 -14.54 28.39
C GLN A 293 1.69 -13.94 27.78
N ALA A 294 1.04 -14.67 26.86
CA ALA A 294 -0.20 -14.21 26.23
C ALA A 294 -1.33 -13.98 27.24
N SER A 295 -1.45 -14.83 28.27
CA SER A 295 -2.49 -14.70 29.31
C SER A 295 -2.35 -13.46 30.20
N VAL A 296 -1.13 -12.90 30.32
CA VAL A 296 -0.85 -11.70 31.11
C VAL A 296 -1.10 -10.41 30.31
N LEU A 297 -0.97 -10.45 28.98
CA LEU A 297 -1.23 -9.30 28.09
C LEU A 297 -2.73 -8.98 27.97
N PHE A 298 -3.59 -9.99 27.87
CA PHE A 298 -5.04 -9.80 27.81
C PHE A 298 -5.76 -10.85 28.67
N THR A 299 -6.32 -10.43 29.79
CA THR A 299 -6.98 -11.35 30.75
C THR A 299 -8.47 -11.54 30.43
N GLN A 300 -9.06 -12.63 30.94
CA GLN A 300 -10.51 -12.82 30.90
C GLN A 300 -11.27 -11.68 31.62
N GLU A 301 -10.68 -11.11 32.68
CA GLU A 301 -11.23 -9.93 33.36
C GLU A 301 -11.23 -8.70 32.44
N MET A 302 -10.17 -8.46 31.68
CA MET A 302 -10.11 -7.39 30.68
C MET A 302 -11.22 -7.56 29.64
N ALA A 303 -11.34 -8.75 29.04
CA ALA A 303 -12.42 -9.08 28.12
C ALA A 303 -13.83 -8.80 28.72
N SER A 304 -14.04 -9.24 29.96
CA SER A 304 -15.31 -9.03 30.68
C SER A 304 -15.58 -7.57 31.05
N ARG A 305 -14.56 -6.77 31.38
CA ARG A 305 -14.70 -5.33 31.62
C ARG A 305 -15.06 -4.61 30.33
N LEU A 306 -14.34 -4.84 29.23
CA LEU A 306 -14.63 -4.22 27.92
C LEU A 306 -16.07 -4.50 27.47
N TYR A 307 -16.52 -5.75 27.60
CA TYR A 307 -17.89 -6.17 27.26
C TYR A 307 -18.99 -5.44 28.08
N ASN A 308 -18.72 -5.12 29.35
CA ASN A 308 -19.71 -4.50 30.24
C ASN A 308 -19.66 -2.96 30.25
N VAL A 309 -18.56 -2.34 29.79
CA VAL A 309 -18.44 -0.89 29.66
C VAL A 309 -19.42 -0.38 28.62
N ARG A 310 -20.37 0.47 29.01
CA ARG A 310 -21.42 1.02 28.12
C ARG A 310 -21.14 2.43 27.58
N GLU A 311 -20.32 3.20 28.30
CA GLU A 311 -19.99 4.59 27.98
C GLU A 311 -18.47 4.78 27.88
N LYS A 312 -17.99 6.03 27.74
CA LYS A 312 -16.56 6.35 27.70
C LYS A 312 -15.91 6.19 29.08
N ASP A 313 -15.47 4.98 29.40
CA ASP A 313 -14.64 4.73 30.59
C ASP A 313 -13.19 5.17 30.33
N GLU A 314 -12.93 6.46 30.52
CA GLU A 314 -11.60 7.07 30.42
C GLU A 314 -10.61 6.47 31.44
N ASN A 315 -11.10 5.99 32.60
CA ASN A 315 -10.25 5.33 33.59
C ASN A 315 -9.73 3.98 33.08
N LEU A 316 -10.58 3.17 32.44
CA LEU A 316 -10.16 1.92 31.79
C LEU A 316 -9.10 2.18 30.71
N VAL A 317 -9.31 3.18 29.84
CA VAL A 317 -8.36 3.54 28.79
C VAL A 317 -7.01 3.94 29.39
N MET A 318 -7.01 4.79 30.42
CA MET A 318 -5.79 5.23 31.11
C MET A 318 -5.11 4.10 31.89
N GLU A 319 -5.87 3.21 32.53
CA GLU A 319 -5.35 2.03 33.24
C GLU A 319 -4.65 1.07 32.28
N TRP A 320 -5.29 0.72 31.17
CA TRP A 320 -4.79 -0.31 30.26
C TRP A 320 -3.65 0.19 29.37
N THR A 321 -3.70 1.43 28.88
CA THR A 321 -2.60 2.04 28.12
C THR A 321 -1.40 2.41 29.00
N LYS A 322 -1.59 2.45 30.33
CA LYS A 322 -0.50 2.46 31.31
C LYS A 322 0.05 1.04 31.54
N ARG A 323 -0.80 0.02 31.70
CA ARG A 323 -0.39 -1.40 31.80
C ARG A 323 0.49 -1.82 30.62
N LEU A 324 0.11 -1.42 29.41
CA LEU A 324 0.82 -1.69 28.15
C LEU A 324 2.23 -1.08 28.10
N ARG A 325 2.50 0.00 28.86
CA ARG A 325 3.83 0.62 29.05
C ARG A 325 4.65 0.05 30.21
N SER A 326 4.12 -0.94 30.92
CA SER A 326 4.75 -1.57 32.09
C SER A 326 4.96 -3.08 31.94
N SER A 327 4.76 -3.60 30.72
CA SER A 327 4.98 -4.99 30.32
C SER A 327 6.13 -5.11 29.33
#